data_AF-A0A5K1GJK7-F1
#
_entry.id   AF-A0A5K1GJK7-F1
#
_cell.length_a   1.000
_cell.length_b   1.000
_cell.length_c   1.000
_cell.angle_alpha   90.00
_cell.angle_beta   90.00
_cell.angle_gamma   90.00
#
_symmetry.space_group_name_H-M   'P 1'
#
loop_
_entity.id
_entity.type
_entity.pdbx_description
1 polymer ?
#
loop_
_entity_poly.entity_id
_entity_poly.type
_entity_poly.pdbx_seq_one_letter_code
_entity_poly.pdbx_strand_id
1 'polypeptide(L)' 'TKAGPVLVAVNPFKPVPFYGNGHIEAYKRKVIDKPHVYAIADTAIREMIR' A
#
# COMPACT_ATOMS: atom_id res chain seq x y z
N THR A 1 0.00 -6.74 6.81
CA THR A 1 0.67 -6.23 8.02
C THR A 1 2.12 -5.90 7.70
N LYS A 2 2.77 -5.03 8.47
CA LYS A 2 4.20 -4.70 8.28
C LYS A 2 5.02 -5.35 9.41
N ALA A 3 6.12 -5.99 9.05
CA ALA A 3 7.09 -6.59 9.95
C ALA A 3 8.47 -5.99 9.63
N GLY A 4 8.79 -4.86 10.27
CA GLY A 4 10.01 -4.10 9.96
C GLY A 4 10.04 -3.65 8.49
N PRO A 5 11.09 -3.99 7.72
CA PRO A 5 11.18 -3.61 6.30
C PRO A 5 10.27 -4.46 5.39
N VAL A 6 9.67 -5.54 5.90
CA VAL A 6 8.90 -6.49 5.11
C VAL A 6 7.40 -6.23 5.25
N LEU A 7 6.67 -6.27 4.13
CA LEU A 7 5.20 -6.32 4.11
C LEU A 7 4.74 -7.77 3.99
N VAL A 8 3.93 -8.24 4.95
CA VAL A 8 3.32 -9.56 4.91
C VAL A 8 1.86 -9.42 4.49
N ALA A 9 1.48 -10.13 3.42
CA ALA A 9 0.12 -10.21 2.91
C ALA A 9 -0.33 -11.68 2.88
N VAL A 10 -1.59 -11.93 3.26
CA VAL A 10 -2.21 -13.26 3.25
C VAL A 10 -3.34 -13.24 2.25
N ASN A 11 -3.44 -14.27 1.40
CA ASN A 11 -4.50 -14.39 0.41
C ASN A 11 -5.87 -14.48 1.12
N PRO A 12 -6.83 -13.56 0.83
CA PRO A 12 -8.13 -13.58 1.48
C PRO A 12 -9.07 -14.68 0.98
N PHE A 13 -8.76 -15.34 -0.14
CA PHE A 13 -9.62 -16.34 -0.82
C PHE A 13 -11.04 -15.84 -1.14
N LYS A 14 -11.24 -14.51 -1.15
CA LYS A 14 -12.48 -13.83 -1.52
C LYS A 14 -12.21 -12.42 -2.00
N PRO A 15 -13.12 -11.79 -2.76
CA PRO A 15 -13.02 -10.39 -3.11
C PRO A 15 -12.96 -9.50 -1.87
N VAL A 16 -12.15 -8.45 -1.93
CA VAL A 16 -11.92 -7.53 -0.82
C VAL A 16 -11.92 -6.08 -1.33
N PRO A 17 -12.60 -5.15 -0.63
CA PRO A 17 -12.87 -3.81 -1.16
C PRO A 17 -11.74 -2.81 -0.89
N PHE A 18 -10.47 -3.25 -0.85
CA PHE A 18 -9.32 -2.37 -0.56
C PHE A 18 -8.38 -2.14 -1.76
N TYR A 19 -8.80 -2.57 -2.94
CA TYR A 19 -8.14 -2.28 -4.21
C TYR A 19 -8.97 -1.28 -5.04
N GLY A 20 -8.30 -0.53 -5.92
CA GLY A 20 -8.95 0.40 -6.86
C GLY A 20 -8.43 1.84 -6.77
N ASN A 21 -8.89 2.67 -7.71
CA ASN A 21 -8.35 4.01 -7.94
C ASN A 21 -8.47 4.94 -6.72
N GLY A 22 -9.57 4.86 -5.97
CA GLY A 22 -9.74 5.65 -4.74
C GLY A 22 -8.69 5.32 -3.68
N HIS A 23 -8.37 4.04 -3.49
CA HIS A 23 -7.32 3.61 -2.56
C HIS A 23 -5.94 4.07 -3.05
N ILE A 24 -5.66 3.94 -4.35
CA ILE A 24 -4.40 4.39 -4.95
C ILE A 24 -4.17 5.88 -4.69
N GLU A 25 -5.16 6.73 -4.98
CA GLU A 25 -5.07 8.18 -4.75
C GLU A 25 -4.90 8.51 -3.26
N ALA A 26 -5.61 7.81 -2.38
CA ALA A 26 -5.51 8.03 -0.95
C ALA A 26 -4.10 7.71 -0.39
N TYR A 27 -3.45 6.63 -0.87
CA TYR A 27 -2.07 6.32 -0.51
C TYR A 27 -1.07 7.30 -1.14
N LYS A 28 -1.23 7.66 -2.42
CA LYS A 28 -0.39 8.67 -3.09
C LYS A 28 -0.41 10.04 -2.39
N ARG A 29 -1.57 10.44 -1.88
CA ARG A 29 -1.74 11.70 -1.14
C ARG A 29 -1.41 11.58 0.34
N LYS A 30 -0.99 10.40 0.81
CA LYS A 30 -0.72 10.09 2.23
C LYS A 30 -1.91 10.38 3.16
N VAL A 31 -3.14 10.28 2.64
CA VAL A 31 -4.38 10.39 3.43
C VAL A 31 -4.62 9.11 4.24
N ILE A 32 -4.10 7.99 3.77
CA ILE A 32 -4.13 6.69 4.44
C ILE A 32 -2.69 6.19 4.61
N ASP A 33 -2.35 5.75 5.83
CA ASP A 33 -1.03 5.17 6.16
C ASP A 33 -1.16 3.79 6.85
N LYS A 34 -2.08 2.96 6.32
CA LYS A 34 -2.23 1.57 6.79
C LYS A 34 -1.29 0.63 6.02
N PRO A 35 -0.81 -0.47 6.63
CA PRO A 35 0.02 -1.44 5.93
C PRO A 35 -0.68 -2.01 4.69
N HIS A 36 -0.22 -1.60 3.51
CA HIS A 36 -0.78 -2.00 2.23
C HIS A 36 0.29 -1.91 1.13
N VAL A 37 0.12 -2.69 0.06
CA VAL A 37 1.03 -2.70 -1.09
C VAL A 37 1.20 -1.31 -1.71
N TYR A 38 0.13 -0.53 -1.80
CA TYR A 38 0.18 0.83 -2.36
C TYR A 38 1.04 1.80 -1.54
N ALA A 39 1.09 1.66 -0.21
CA ALA A 39 1.96 2.50 0.63
C ALA A 39 3.45 2.22 0.37
N ILE A 40 3.80 0.93 0.21
CA ILE A 40 5.17 0.50 -0.07
C ILE A 40 5.59 0.94 -1.47
N ALA A 41 4.70 0.78 -2.47
CA ALA A 41 4.97 1.19 -3.83
C ALA A 41 5.16 2.72 -3.96
N ASP A 42 4.30 3.52 -3.34
CA ASP A 42 4.44 4.99 -3.33
C ASP A 42 5.76 5.41 -2.68
N THR A 43 6.12 4.83 -1.54
CA THR A 43 7.39 5.11 -0.86
C THR A 43 8.58 4.75 -1.74
N ALA A 44 8.58 3.55 -2.36
CA ALA A 44 9.68 3.10 -3.21
C ALA A 44 9.88 4.02 -4.43
N ILE A 45 8.81 4.44 -5.09
CA ILE A 45 8.89 5.36 -6.25
C ILE A 45 9.45 6.71 -5.82
N ARG A 46 9.03 7.26 -4.67
CA ARG A 46 9.53 8.55 -4.17
C ARG A 46 11.01 8.49 -3.83
N GLU A 47 11.45 7.44 -3.15
CA GLU A 47 12.88 7.28 -2.80
C GLU A 47 13.74 6.99 -4.03
N MET A 48 13.19 6.41 -5.11
CA MET A 48 13.92 6.21 -6.37
C MET A 48 14.14 7.53 -7.15
N ILE A 49 13.19 8.47 -7.06
CA ILE A 49 13.26 9.77 -7.75
C ILE A 49 14.14 10.77 -6.99
N ARG A 50 14.24 10.60 -5.67
CA ARG A 50 15.00 11.47 -4.76
C ARG A 50 16.50 11.39 -5.02
#